data_AF-A0AAX6G7D1-F1
#
_entry.id   AF-A0AAX6G7D1-F1
#
_cell.length_a   1.000
_cell.length_b   1.000
_cell.length_c   1.000
_cell.angle_alpha   90.00
_cell.angle_beta   90.00
_cell.angle_gamma   90.00
#
_symmetry.space_group_name_H-M   'P 1'
#
loop_
_entity.id
_entity.type
_entity.pdbx_description
1 polymer ?
#
loop_
_entity_poly.entity_id
_entity_poly.type
_entity_poly.pdbx_seq_one_letter_code
_entity_poly.pdbx_strand_id
1 'polypeptide(L)'
;MKIKKPPRILVIHLKRFKYIEQLGRYKKLSYRVMFPMELKLSGTIDSTDSEYSLFAVVVHVGSGPNHGHYVSLVKSHNHWLCFDDENVEMIDESMMQTFFGSAQEYSSNTDHGYILFYESIGAAGMS
;
A
#
# COMPACT_ATOMS: atom_id res chain seq x y z
N MET A 1 16.36 -13.17 -0.81
CA MET A 1 15.85 -12.77 -2.14
C MET A 1 16.54 -11.47 -2.51
N LYS A 2 17.12 -11.33 -3.70
CA LYS A 2 17.70 -10.07 -4.19
C LYS A 2 17.00 -9.68 -5.48
N ILE A 3 16.66 -8.41 -5.63
CA ILE A 3 16.08 -7.88 -6.86
C ILE A 3 17.24 -7.64 -7.84
N LYS A 4 17.26 -8.33 -8.98
CA LYS A 4 18.32 -8.17 -9.99
C LYS A 4 18.22 -6.82 -10.69
N LYS A 5 17.02 -6.47 -11.16
CA LYS A 5 16.71 -5.19 -11.81
C LYS A 5 15.44 -4.59 -11.19
N PRO A 6 15.52 -3.38 -10.62
CA PRO A 6 14.36 -2.70 -10.05
C PRO A 6 13.40 -2.24 -11.17
N PRO A 7 12.08 -2.43 -11.03
CA PRO A 7 11.10 -2.04 -12.06
C PRO A 7 10.81 -0.53 -12.02
N ARG A 8 10.32 0.07 -13.12
CA ARG A 8 9.86 1.47 -13.09
C ARG A 8 8.70 1.66 -12.10
N ILE A 9 7.70 0.77 -12.17
CA ILE A 9 6.58 0.72 -11.22
C ILE A 9 6.77 -0.51 -10.34
N LEU A 10 6.97 -0.29 -9.05
CA LEU A 10 7.04 -1.32 -8.04
C LEU A 10 5.64 -1.49 -7.42
N VAL A 11 5.08 -2.68 -7.58
CA VAL A 11 3.79 -3.06 -6.98
C VAL A 11 4.05 -3.99 -5.80
N ILE A 12 3.61 -3.59 -4.60
CA ILE A 12 3.76 -4.37 -3.38
C ILE A 12 2.38 -4.82 -2.90
N HIS A 13 2.14 -6.13 -2.92
CA HIS A 13 0.96 -6.72 -2.31
C HIS A 13 1.24 -7.10 -0.86
N LEU A 14 0.51 -6.48 0.07
CA LEU A 14 0.59 -6.84 1.48
C LEU A 14 -0.26 -8.09 1.72
N LYS A 15 0.39 -9.21 2.05
CA LYS A 15 -0.26 -10.50 2.37
C LYS A 15 -1.01 -10.45 3.69
N ARG A 16 -2.10 -9.68 3.75
CA ARG A 16 -2.95 -9.47 4.93
C ARG A 16 -3.98 -10.59 5.12
N PHE A 17 -3.58 -11.84 4.91
CA PHE A 17 -4.45 -13.00 5.09
C PHE A 17 -3.65 -14.18 5.61
N LYS A 18 -4.25 -14.95 6.50
CA LYS A 18 -3.67 -16.18 7.05
C LYS A 18 -4.77 -17.21 7.27
N TYR A 19 -4.50 -18.47 6.92
CA TYR A 19 -5.36 -19.57 7.32
C TYR A 19 -5.16 -19.87 8.80
N ILE A 20 -6.24 -19.87 9.57
CA ILE A 20 -6.22 -20.19 11.00
C ILE A 20 -6.83 -21.59 11.16
N GLU A 21 -5.96 -22.59 11.34
CA GLU A 21 -6.35 -24.01 11.41
C GLU A 21 -7.42 -24.28 12.47
N GLN A 22 -7.27 -23.67 13.66
CA GLN A 22 -8.21 -23.78 14.78
C GLN A 22 -9.63 -23.31 14.43
N LEU A 23 -9.77 -22.38 13.47
CA LEU A 23 -11.06 -21.84 13.02
C LEU A 23 -11.51 -22.44 11.68
N GLY A 24 -10.69 -23.27 11.05
CA GLY A 24 -10.95 -23.85 9.73
C GLY A 24 -11.16 -22.81 8.60
N ARG A 25 -10.60 -21.60 8.73
CA ARG A 25 -10.84 -20.51 7.75
C ARG A 25 -9.71 -19.50 7.65
N TYR A 26 -9.69 -18.76 6.55
CA TYR A 26 -8.83 -17.57 6.40
C TYR A 26 -9.35 -16.41 7.26
N LYS A 27 -8.41 -15.67 7.86
CA LYS A 27 -8.64 -14.43 8.61
C LYS A 27 -7.88 -13.29 7.94
N LYS A 28 -8.51 -12.11 7.82
CA LYS A 28 -7.83 -10.86 7.44
C LYS A 28 -6.88 -10.45 8.55
N LEU A 29 -5.69 -9.99 8.18
CA LEU A 29 -4.68 -9.53 9.12
C LEU A 29 -4.68 -8.00 9.18
N SER A 30 -5.16 -7.47 10.31
CA SER A 30 -5.30 -6.04 10.55
C SER A 30 -4.06 -5.39 11.20
N TYR A 31 -2.94 -6.12 11.31
CA TYR A 31 -1.73 -5.60 11.95
C TYR A 31 -1.22 -4.34 11.23
N ARG A 32 -0.63 -3.44 12.01
CA ARG A 32 -0.10 -2.18 11.48
C ARG A 32 1.11 -2.41 10.57
N VAL A 33 1.03 -1.93 9.33
CA VAL A 33 2.14 -1.85 8.37
C VAL A 33 2.22 -0.43 7.88
N MET A 34 3.31 0.25 8.21
CA MET A 34 3.60 1.56 7.64
C MET A 34 4.13 1.37 6.22
N PHE A 35 3.64 2.19 5.30
CA PHE A 35 4.22 2.35 3.99
C PHE A 35 4.68 3.80 3.83
N PRO A 36 5.98 4.04 3.60
CA PRO A 36 6.53 5.39 3.51
C PRO A 36 6.18 6.04 2.16
N MET A 37 6.14 7.38 2.12
CA MET A 37 6.00 8.11 0.86
C MET A 37 7.19 7.92 -0.07
N GLU A 38 8.38 7.72 0.51
CA GLU A 38 9.61 7.44 -0.20
C GLU A 38 10.18 6.10 0.26
N LEU A 39 10.45 5.22 -0.69
CA LEU A 39 11.00 3.89 -0.43
C LEU A 39 12.37 3.76 -1.10
N LYS A 40 13.39 3.52 -0.28
CA LYS A 40 14.74 3.23 -0.74
C LYS A 40 14.96 1.72 -0.77
N LEU A 41 15.17 1.17 -1.96
CA LEU A 41 15.55 -0.22 -2.18
C LEU A 41 17.07 -0.33 -2.31
N SER A 42 17.71 -0.80 -1.24
CA SER A 42 19.14 -1.14 -1.21
C SER A 42 19.35 -2.63 -1.49
N GLY A 43 20.41 -2.98 -2.22
CA GLY A 43 20.78 -4.39 -2.48
C GLY A 43 20.42 -4.95 -3.86
N THR A 44 20.35 -4.10 -4.88
CA THR A 44 20.44 -4.57 -6.28
C THR A 44 21.85 -5.10 -6.54
N ILE A 45 21.97 -6.12 -7.41
CA ILE A 45 23.24 -6.83 -7.66
C ILE A 45 24.34 -5.86 -8.17
N ASP A 46 23.93 -4.73 -8.77
CA ASP A 46 24.80 -3.73 -9.40
C ASP A 46 24.90 -2.39 -8.62
N SER A 47 24.64 -2.39 -7.30
CA SER A 47 25.03 -1.32 -6.36
C SER A 47 24.45 0.11 -6.53
N THR A 48 23.42 0.30 -7.36
CA THR A 48 22.66 1.56 -7.37
C THR A 48 21.42 1.40 -6.50
N ASP A 49 21.38 2.14 -5.40
CA ASP A 49 20.17 2.31 -4.61
C ASP A 49 19.06 2.86 -5.52
N SER A 50 17.89 2.25 -5.45
CA SER A 50 16.72 2.71 -6.21
C SER A 50 15.74 3.36 -5.28
N GLU A 51 15.41 4.61 -5.59
CA GLU A 51 14.43 5.40 -4.84
C GLU A 51 13.09 5.37 -5.57
N TYR A 52 12.03 5.33 -4.79
CA TYR A 52 10.66 5.26 -5.27
C TYR A 52 9.76 6.20 -4.48
N SER A 53 8.79 6.80 -5.15
CA SER A 53 7.73 7.59 -4.53
C SER A 53 6.40 6.84 -4.59
N LEU A 54 5.69 6.77 -3.46
CA LEU A 54 4.34 6.23 -3.40
C LEU A 54 3.40 7.18 -4.14
N PHE A 55 2.66 6.65 -5.11
CA PHE A 55 1.68 7.44 -5.86
C PHE A 55 0.27 6.83 -5.84
N ALA A 56 0.13 5.54 -5.48
CA ALA A 56 -1.20 4.98 -5.28
C ALA A 56 -1.25 3.86 -4.22
N VAL A 57 -2.40 3.73 -3.58
CA VAL A 57 -2.72 2.69 -2.59
C VAL A 57 -4.12 2.16 -2.87
N VAL A 58 -4.24 0.85 -3.08
CA VAL A 58 -5.54 0.17 -3.02
C VAL A 58 -5.79 -0.23 -1.58
N VAL A 59 -6.92 0.20 -1.03
CA VAL A 59 -7.36 -0.11 0.32
C VAL A 59 -8.46 -1.16 0.25
N HIS A 60 -8.36 -2.20 1.09
CA HIS A 60 -9.45 -3.15 1.29
C HIS A 60 -10.20 -2.80 2.57
N VAL A 61 -11.45 -2.38 2.42
CA VAL A 61 -12.43 -2.09 3.47
C VAL A 61 -13.17 -3.38 3.83
N GLY A 62 -13.33 -3.66 5.13
CA GLY A 62 -14.05 -4.84 5.61
C GLY A 62 -13.21 -5.79 6.47
N SER A 63 -13.88 -6.51 7.37
CA SER A 63 -13.27 -7.33 8.42
C SER A 63 -12.82 -8.72 7.98
N GLY A 64 -13.44 -9.26 6.92
CA GLY A 64 -13.14 -10.57 6.36
C GLY A 64 -12.16 -10.50 5.18
N PRO A 65 -11.54 -11.64 4.80
CA PRO A 65 -10.74 -11.73 3.58
C PRO A 65 -11.58 -12.09 2.34
N ASN A 66 -12.81 -12.57 2.51
CA ASN A 66 -13.65 -13.09 1.42
C ASN A 66 -14.73 -12.10 0.95
N HIS A 67 -14.88 -10.98 1.64
CA HIS A 67 -15.85 -9.93 1.35
C HIS A 67 -15.28 -8.60 1.82
N GLY A 68 -15.62 -7.54 1.12
CA GLY A 68 -15.14 -6.20 1.40
C GLY A 68 -15.44 -5.26 0.25
N HIS A 69 -14.92 -4.05 0.39
CA HIS A 69 -15.00 -3.00 -0.62
C HIS A 69 -13.59 -2.49 -0.93
N TYR A 70 -13.35 -2.07 -2.16
CA TYR A 70 -12.04 -1.59 -2.60
C TYR A 70 -12.13 -0.13 -3.01
N VAL A 71 -11.31 0.70 -2.36
CA VAL A 71 -11.13 2.11 -2.73
C VAL A 71 -9.68 2.35 -3.12
N SER A 72 -9.45 3.37 -3.96
CA SER A 72 -8.11 3.71 -4.46
C SER A 72 -7.72 5.12 -4.04
N LEU A 73 -6.57 5.24 -3.38
CA LEU A 73 -5.96 6.51 -3.04
C LEU A 73 -4.88 6.78 -4.08
N VAL A 74 -4.95 7.91 -4.78
CA VAL A 74 -4.03 8.23 -5.88
C VAL A 74 -3.52 9.66 -5.73
N LYS A 75 -2.21 9.84 -5.85
CA LYS A 75 -1.56 11.15 -5.89
C LYS A 75 -1.58 11.68 -7.33
N SER A 76 -2.17 12.86 -7.53
CA SER A 76 -2.23 13.57 -8.81
C SER A 76 -1.95 15.04 -8.60
N HIS A 77 -1.01 15.61 -9.37
CA HIS A 77 -0.62 17.03 -9.25
C HIS A 77 -0.29 17.45 -7.81
N ASN A 78 0.38 16.59 -7.06
CA ASN A 78 0.73 16.77 -5.64
C ASN A 78 -0.46 16.82 -4.65
N HIS A 79 -1.65 16.45 -5.08
CA HIS A 79 -2.83 16.24 -4.23
C HIS A 79 -3.18 14.76 -4.15
N TRP A 80 -3.64 14.30 -2.98
CA TRP A 80 -4.19 12.96 -2.84
C TRP A 80 -5.69 12.98 -3.09
N LEU A 81 -6.14 11.98 -3.85
CA LEU A 81 -7.54 11.77 -4.19
C LEU A 81 -7.95 10.37 -3.72
N CYS A 82 -9.08 10.27 -3.02
CA CYS A 82 -9.76 9.02 -2.75
C CYS A 82 -10.80 8.77 -3.83
N PHE A 83 -10.69 7.64 -4.52
CA PHE A 83 -11.66 7.14 -5.47
C PHE A 83 -12.43 6.00 -4.81
N ASP A 84 -13.71 6.24 -4.57
CA ASP A 84 -14.66 5.29 -4.00
C ASP A 84 -15.85 5.16 -4.97
N ASP A 85 -15.75 4.17 -5.87
CA ASP A 85 -16.66 3.97 -6.99
C ASP A 85 -16.89 5.26 -7.82
N GLU A 86 -18.11 5.80 -7.83
CA GLU A 86 -18.44 7.05 -8.52
C GLU A 86 -17.99 8.32 -7.77
N ASN A 87 -17.59 8.21 -6.50
CA ASN A 87 -17.24 9.33 -5.65
C ASN A 87 -15.74 9.59 -5.67
N VAL A 88 -15.36 10.86 -5.82
CA VAL A 88 -13.97 11.31 -5.81
C VAL A 88 -13.82 12.46 -4.84
N GLU A 89 -12.96 12.28 -3.85
CA GLU A 89 -12.72 13.28 -2.81
C GLU A 89 -11.22 13.59 -2.71
N MET A 90 -10.89 14.87 -2.50
CA MET A 90 -9.53 15.25 -2.14
C MET A 90 -9.29 14.97 -0.67
N ILE A 91 -8.16 14.33 -0.37
CA ILE A 91 -7.80 13.92 0.99
C ILE A 91 -6.43 14.47 1.38
N ASP A 92 -6.25 14.73 2.67
CA ASP A 92 -4.94 15.08 3.20
C ASP A 92 -4.01 13.86 3.20
N GLU A 93 -2.73 14.08 2.95
CA GLU A 93 -1.71 13.03 3.01
C GLU A 93 -1.65 12.35 4.40
N SER A 94 -2.00 13.08 5.46
CA SER A 94 -2.10 12.56 6.83
C SER A 94 -3.12 11.42 6.97
N MET A 95 -4.13 11.37 6.10
CA MET A 95 -5.12 10.29 6.05
C MET A 95 -4.46 8.94 5.77
N MET A 96 -3.30 8.88 5.08
CA MET A 96 -2.62 7.60 4.81
C MET A 96 -2.36 6.77 6.08
N GLN A 97 -2.16 7.44 7.21
CA GLN A 97 -1.86 6.77 8.49
C GLN A 97 -3.03 5.91 8.99
N THR A 98 -4.27 6.25 8.63
CA THR A 98 -5.45 5.47 9.02
C THR A 98 -5.46 4.11 8.31
N PHE A 99 -4.88 4.01 7.12
CA PHE A 99 -4.84 2.78 6.31
C PHE A 99 -3.67 1.84 6.65
N PHE A 100 -2.80 2.20 7.60
CA PHE A 100 -1.72 1.33 8.04
C PHE A 100 -2.25 0.07 8.77
N GLY A 101 -3.47 0.13 9.30
CA GLY A 101 -4.03 -0.85 10.22
C GLY A 101 -3.65 -0.56 11.66
N SER A 102 -3.86 -1.54 12.54
CA SER A 102 -3.84 -1.35 13.98
C SER A 102 -2.77 -2.18 14.67
N ALA A 103 -2.20 -1.62 15.74
CA ALA A 103 -1.37 -2.37 16.68
C ALA A 103 -2.21 -3.26 17.62
N GLN A 104 -3.49 -2.91 17.82
CA GLN A 104 -4.44 -3.68 18.62
C GLN A 104 -5.21 -4.66 17.73
N GLU A 105 -5.33 -5.92 18.18
CA GLU A 105 -6.06 -6.99 17.46
C GLU A 105 -7.55 -6.71 17.25
N TYR A 106 -8.15 -5.83 18.07
CA TYR A 106 -9.57 -5.49 18.07
C TYR A 106 -9.81 -4.01 17.74
N SER A 107 -9.23 -3.54 16.64
CA SER A 107 -9.58 -2.22 16.10
C SER A 107 -10.93 -2.28 15.38
N SER A 108 -11.73 -1.23 15.56
CA SER A 108 -12.92 -0.98 14.74
C SER A 108 -12.58 -0.59 13.31
N ASN A 109 -11.34 -0.16 13.04
CA ASN A 109 -10.90 0.18 11.70
C ASN A 109 -10.69 -1.10 10.90
N THR A 110 -11.40 -1.22 9.78
CA THR A 110 -11.30 -2.34 8.86
C THR A 110 -10.57 -2.01 7.58
N ASP A 111 -10.01 -0.81 7.46
CA ASP A 111 -9.68 -0.21 6.18
C ASP A 111 -8.16 -0.18 6.10
N HIS A 112 -7.61 -1.08 5.28
CA HIS A 112 -6.19 -1.38 5.30
C HIS A 112 -5.62 -1.29 3.89
N GLY A 113 -4.50 -0.58 3.75
CA GLY A 113 -3.70 -0.60 2.54
C GLY A 113 -3.34 -2.04 2.18
N TYR A 114 -3.57 -2.41 0.94
CA TYR A 114 -3.56 -3.79 0.46
C TYR A 114 -2.60 -3.97 -0.72
N ILE A 115 -2.64 -3.06 -1.70
CA ILE A 115 -1.68 -3.00 -2.81
C ILE A 115 -1.10 -1.60 -2.85
N LEU A 116 0.23 -1.50 -2.87
CA LEU A 116 0.97 -0.24 -2.89
C LEU A 116 1.63 -0.08 -4.25
N PHE A 117 1.55 1.10 -4.82
CA PHE A 117 2.15 1.44 -6.11
C PHE A 117 3.18 2.55 -5.90
N TYR A 118 4.41 2.20 -6.25
CA TYR A 118 5.58 3.04 -6.14
C TYR A 118 6.14 3.29 -7.53
N GLU A 119 6.42 4.54 -7.89
CA GLU A 119 7.11 4.90 -9.12
C GLU A 119 8.57 5.25 -8.81
N SER A 120 9.50 4.74 -9.62
CA SER A 120 10.92 5.03 -9.45
C SER A 120 11.21 6.52 -9.67
N ILE A 121 12.00 7.10 -8.77
CA ILE A 121 12.45 8.50 -8.79
C ILE A 121 13.69 8.67 -9.70
N GLY A 122 14.15 7.59 -10.35
CA GLY A 122 15.40 7.59 -11.14
C GLY A 122 15.47 8.70 -12.19
N ALA A 123 16.46 9.60 -12.01
CA ALA A 123 16.85 10.74 -12.84
C ALA A 123 15.72 11.24 -13.75
N ALA A 124 14.89 12.13 -13.21
CA ALA A 124 14.04 12.99 -14.02
C ALA A 124 14.82 13.43 -15.25
N GLY A 125 14.36 12.95 -16.42
CA GLY A 125 14.95 13.33 -17.69
C GLY A 125 15.03 14.84 -17.73
N MET A 126 16.22 15.33 -18.06
CA MET A 126 16.38 16.59 -18.75
C MET A 126 15.30 16.69 -19.83
N SER A 127 14.30 17.55 -19.61
CA SER A 127 13.38 18.04 -20.63
C SER A 127 13.25 19.53 -20.44
#